data_AF-A0A502WPN3-F1
#
_entry.id   AF-A0A502WPN3-F1
#
_cell.length_a   1.000
_cell.length_b   1.000
_cell.length_c   1.000
_cell.angle_alpha   90.00
_cell.angle_beta   90.00
_cell.angle_gamma   90.00
#
_symmetry.space_group_name_H-M   'P 1'
#
loop_
_entity.id
_entity.type
_entity.pdbx_description
1 polymer ?
#
loop_
_entity_poly.entity_id
_entity_poly.type
_entity_poly.pdbx_seq_one_letter_code
_entity_poly.pdbx_strand_id
1 'polypeptide(L)'
;MTDDEKEEKQHAEFVRMADQSLDRFRDTHSEAQQQFIVDAYVETGEILTGEGYGIDEVEAAVVETAFTQHLDRNVLRQHGLTLATYFEHVDEADYPALRRAAAKGEWHVFHGHAQAIAAARRDGSAYSE
;
A
#
# COMPACT_ATOMS: atom_id res chain seq x y z
N MET A 1 18.05 -15.81 -17.83
CA MET A 1 17.05 -14.89 -17.27
C MET A 1 17.12 -13.60 -18.06
N THR A 2 16.04 -13.27 -18.76
CA THR A 2 15.77 -11.93 -19.28
C THR A 2 15.60 -10.95 -18.12
N ASP A 3 15.61 -9.65 -18.42
CA ASP A 3 15.42 -8.65 -17.37
C ASP A 3 13.98 -8.70 -16.80
N ASP A 4 12.98 -9.00 -17.62
CA ASP A 4 11.60 -9.27 -17.20
C ASP A 4 11.50 -10.44 -16.20
N GLU A 5 12.21 -11.54 -16.44
CA GLU A 5 12.24 -12.70 -15.53
C GLU A 5 12.93 -12.37 -14.20
N LYS A 6 13.90 -11.45 -14.20
CA LYS A 6 14.54 -10.97 -12.95
C LYS A 6 13.59 -10.11 -12.14
N GLU A 7 12.90 -9.18 -12.80
CA GLU A 7 11.93 -8.29 -12.14
C GLU A 7 10.77 -9.09 -11.55
N GLU A 8 10.26 -10.09 -12.28
CA GLU A 8 9.18 -10.94 -11.80
C GLU A 8 9.60 -11.79 -10.59
N LYS A 9 10.82 -12.35 -10.63
CA LYS A 9 11.35 -13.11 -9.49
C LYS A 9 11.55 -12.22 -8.25
N GLN A 10 12.11 -11.03 -8.43
CA GLN A 10 12.30 -10.08 -7.33
C GLN A 10 10.95 -9.67 -6.72
N HIS A 11 9.95 -9.37 -7.56
CA HIS A 11 8.60 -9.06 -7.10
C HIS A 11 8.01 -10.21 -6.25
N ALA A 12 8.12 -11.45 -6.73
CA ALA A 12 7.64 -12.61 -5.99
C ALA A 12 8.38 -12.81 -4.65
N GLU A 13 9.68 -12.54 -4.60
CA GLU A 13 10.46 -12.59 -3.35
C GLU A 13 9.99 -11.52 -2.34
N PHE A 14 9.74 -10.28 -2.80
CA PHE A 14 9.20 -9.21 -1.94
C PHE A 14 7.81 -9.54 -1.40
N VAL A 15 6.90 -10.05 -2.23
CA VAL A 15 5.56 -10.47 -1.80
C VAL A 15 5.66 -11.56 -0.74
N ARG A 16 6.50 -12.59 -0.96
CA ARG A 16 6.70 -13.67 0.01
C ARG A 16 7.24 -13.17 1.35
N MET A 17 8.19 -12.23 1.32
CA MET A 17 8.75 -11.65 2.55
C MET A 17 7.71 -10.80 3.29
N ALA A 18 6.93 -10.00 2.57
CA ALA A 18 5.85 -9.21 3.16
C ALA A 18 4.78 -10.09 3.81
N ASP A 19 4.34 -11.16 3.13
CA ASP A 19 3.39 -12.13 3.69
C ASP A 19 3.94 -12.77 4.98
N GLN A 20 5.22 -13.16 4.97
CA GLN A 20 5.87 -13.72 6.16
C GLN A 20 5.94 -12.71 7.32
N SER A 21 6.22 -11.43 7.03
CA SER A 21 6.21 -10.37 8.04
C SER A 21 4.80 -10.14 8.61
N LEU A 22 3.76 -10.15 7.77
CA LEU A 22 2.37 -10.02 8.19
C LEU A 22 1.87 -11.24 8.99
N ASP A 23 2.27 -12.46 8.60
CA ASP A 23 2.01 -13.68 9.38
C ASP A 23 2.64 -13.59 10.75
N ARG A 24 3.94 -13.27 10.81
CA ARG A 24 4.65 -13.10 12.07
C ARG A 24 4.01 -12.03 12.95
N PHE A 25 3.65 -10.88 12.37
CA PHE A 25 2.98 -9.81 13.09
C PHE A 25 1.68 -10.30 13.76
N ARG A 26 0.86 -11.06 13.03
CA ARG A 26 -0.38 -11.65 13.55
C ARG A 26 -0.14 -12.69 14.64
N ASP A 27 0.92 -13.48 14.50
CA ASP A 27 1.25 -14.55 15.44
C ASP A 27 1.89 -14.04 16.74
N THR A 28 2.63 -12.94 16.68
CA THR A 28 3.38 -12.42 17.84
C THR A 28 2.68 -11.28 18.59
N HIS A 29 1.63 -10.69 18.03
CA HIS A 29 0.90 -9.58 18.64
C HIS A 29 -0.52 -9.98 19.01
N SER A 30 -0.97 -9.59 20.19
CA SER A 30 -2.39 -9.66 20.53
C SER A 30 -3.24 -8.77 19.62
N GLU A 31 -4.52 -9.07 19.47
CA GLU A 31 -5.45 -8.25 18.67
C GLU A 31 -5.45 -6.77 19.07
N ALA A 32 -5.33 -6.47 20.37
CA ALA A 32 -5.26 -5.10 20.87
C ALA A 32 -3.97 -4.38 20.44
N GLN A 33 -2.83 -5.08 20.43
CA GLN A 33 -1.57 -4.52 19.92
C GLN A 33 -1.62 -4.34 18.40
N GLN A 34 -2.20 -5.30 17.67
CA GLN A 34 -2.38 -5.18 16.23
C GLN A 34 -3.24 -3.96 15.89
N GLN A 35 -4.38 -3.81 16.57
CA GLN A 35 -5.28 -2.68 16.37
C GLN A 35 -4.60 -1.35 16.71
N PHE A 36 -3.84 -1.28 17.80
CA PHE A 36 -3.07 -0.08 18.17
C PHE A 36 -2.07 0.33 17.07
N ILE A 37 -1.31 -0.63 16.52
CA ILE A 37 -0.32 -0.36 15.47
C ILE A 37 -1.01 0.05 14.16
N VAL A 38 -2.12 -0.58 13.81
CA VAL A 38 -2.92 -0.21 12.63
C VAL A 38 -3.52 1.18 12.80
N ASP A 39 -4.07 1.51 13.96
CA ASP A 39 -4.65 2.84 14.21
C ASP A 39 -3.59 3.94 14.16
N ALA A 40 -2.41 3.69 14.73
CA ALA A 40 -1.27 4.60 14.62
C ALA A 40 -0.88 4.81 13.15
N TYR A 41 -0.75 3.73 12.36
CA TYR A 41 -0.48 3.84 10.93
C TYR A 41 -1.56 4.63 10.18
N VAL A 42 -2.84 4.41 10.49
CA VAL A 42 -3.94 5.16 9.87
C VAL A 42 -3.84 6.66 10.16
N GLU A 43 -3.52 7.01 11.40
CA GLU A 43 -3.41 8.40 11.85
C GLU A 43 -2.17 9.08 11.27
N THR A 44 -0.99 8.48 11.42
CA THR A 44 0.29 9.14 11.11
C THR A 44 0.80 8.83 9.69
N GLY A 45 0.43 7.67 9.15
CA GLY A 45 1.03 7.11 7.94
C GLY A 45 2.33 6.35 8.18
N GLU A 46 2.78 6.24 9.43
CA GLU A 46 4.02 5.57 9.80
C GLU A 46 3.73 4.22 10.46
N ILE A 47 4.47 3.19 10.06
CA ILE A 47 4.46 1.90 10.74
C ILE A 47 5.38 2.02 11.97
N LEU A 48 4.84 1.77 13.16
CA LEU A 48 5.62 1.83 14.41
C LEU A 48 6.62 0.66 14.46
N THR A 49 7.92 0.96 14.46
CA THR A 49 9.02 -0.02 14.43
C THR A 49 9.88 0.04 15.70
N GLY A 50 10.68 -0.99 15.92
CA GLY A 50 11.63 -1.13 17.04
C GLY A 50 11.19 -2.13 18.10
N GLU A 51 12.10 -2.41 19.04
CA GLU A 51 11.90 -3.47 20.07
C GLU A 51 10.62 -3.27 20.89
N GLY A 52 10.22 -2.02 21.15
CA GLY A 52 9.00 -1.70 21.90
C GLY A 52 7.70 -2.09 21.19
N TYR A 53 7.74 -2.20 19.86
CA TYR A 53 6.61 -2.59 19.02
C TYR A 53 6.78 -3.97 18.39
N GLY A 54 7.93 -4.64 18.59
CA GLY A 54 8.17 -5.99 18.08
C GLY A 54 8.22 -6.09 16.55
N ILE A 55 8.44 -4.98 15.85
CA ILE A 55 8.48 -4.89 14.38
C ILE A 55 9.86 -4.36 13.96
N ASP A 56 10.55 -5.10 13.09
CA ASP A 56 11.82 -4.66 12.52
C ASP A 56 11.61 -3.60 11.42
N GLU A 57 12.50 -2.62 11.30
CA GLU A 57 12.43 -1.59 10.26
C GLU A 57 12.47 -2.18 8.85
N VAL A 58 13.23 -3.25 8.64
CA VAL A 58 13.30 -3.96 7.37
C VAL A 58 11.98 -4.68 7.09
N GLU A 59 11.33 -5.27 8.09
CA GLU A 59 10.02 -5.91 7.94
C GLU A 59 8.97 -4.87 7.51
N ALA A 60 8.93 -3.71 8.16
CA ALA A 60 8.03 -2.63 7.79
C ALA A 60 8.30 -2.11 6.36
N ALA A 61 9.56 -1.87 6.01
CA ALA A 61 9.94 -1.40 4.68
C ALA A 61 9.60 -2.41 3.57
N VAL A 62 9.74 -3.71 3.85
CA VAL A 62 9.38 -4.78 2.91
C VAL A 62 7.86 -4.80 2.67
N VAL A 63 7.05 -4.70 3.72
CA VAL A 63 5.58 -4.67 3.62
C VAL A 63 5.12 -3.44 2.82
N GLU A 64 5.65 -2.26 3.15
CA GLU A 64 5.33 -1.02 2.42
C GLU A 64 5.73 -1.11 0.95
N THR A 65 6.92 -1.63 0.66
CA THR A 65 7.42 -1.82 -0.70
C THR A 65 6.54 -2.80 -1.48
N ALA A 66 6.18 -3.94 -0.89
CA ALA A 66 5.33 -4.94 -1.53
C ALA A 66 3.93 -4.39 -1.82
N PHE A 67 3.33 -3.66 -0.87
CA PHE A 67 2.05 -2.98 -1.05
C PHE A 67 2.13 -1.98 -2.21
N THR A 68 3.14 -1.12 -2.21
CA THR A 68 3.34 -0.07 -3.21
C THR A 68 3.54 -0.66 -4.61
N GLN A 69 4.32 -1.75 -4.73
CA GLN A 69 4.47 -2.47 -5.98
C GLN A 69 3.16 -3.12 -6.44
N HIS A 70 2.38 -3.70 -5.53
CA HIS A 70 1.09 -4.30 -5.86
C HIS A 70 0.11 -3.23 -6.37
N LEU A 71 0.02 -2.10 -5.67
CA LEU A 71 -0.81 -0.96 -6.06
C LEU A 71 -0.42 -0.45 -7.46
N ASP A 72 0.86 -0.18 -7.71
CA ASP A 72 1.32 0.28 -9.02
C ASP A 72 1.02 -0.75 -10.13
N ARG A 73 1.51 -1.98 -9.96
CA ARG A 73 1.49 -3.00 -11.02
C ARG A 73 0.08 -3.51 -11.33
N ASN A 74 -0.71 -3.79 -10.30
CA ASN A 74 -1.99 -4.51 -10.45
C ASN A 74 -3.21 -3.58 -10.44
N VAL A 75 -3.09 -2.38 -9.88
CA VAL A 75 -4.22 -1.45 -9.77
C VAL A 75 -4.05 -0.25 -10.69
N LEU A 76 -2.92 0.45 -10.65
CA LEU A 76 -2.76 1.75 -11.31
C LEU A 76 -2.43 1.64 -12.80
N ARG A 77 -1.52 0.75 -13.19
CA ARG A 77 -1.05 0.63 -14.59
C ARG A 77 -2.16 0.31 -15.58
N GLN A 78 -3.13 -0.51 -15.22
CA GLN A 78 -4.30 -0.80 -16.08
C GLN A 78 -5.16 0.44 -16.39
N HIS A 79 -5.01 1.50 -15.60
CA HIS A 79 -5.69 2.79 -15.78
C HIS A 79 -4.78 3.87 -16.36
N GLY A 80 -3.54 3.53 -16.77
CA GLY A 80 -2.57 4.49 -17.26
C GLY A 80 -2.06 5.46 -16.16
N LEU A 81 -2.13 5.02 -14.91
CA LEU A 81 -1.67 5.78 -13.75
C LEU A 81 -0.33 5.22 -13.25
N THR A 82 0.50 6.11 -12.72
CA THR A 82 1.62 5.80 -11.82
C THR A 82 1.23 6.19 -10.40
N LEU A 83 1.96 5.69 -9.39
CA LEU A 83 1.79 6.14 -8.00
C LEU A 83 1.84 7.66 -7.85
N ALA A 84 2.79 8.33 -8.53
CA ALA A 84 2.90 9.79 -8.48
C ALA A 84 1.61 10.46 -8.97
N THR A 85 1.13 10.10 -10.17
CA THR A 85 -0.11 10.67 -10.72
C THR A 85 -1.35 10.26 -9.93
N TYR A 86 -1.31 9.13 -9.22
CA TYR A 86 -2.40 8.73 -8.34
C TYR A 86 -2.48 9.68 -7.14
N PHE A 87 -1.36 9.88 -6.43
CA PHE A 87 -1.33 10.74 -5.25
C PHE A 87 -1.52 12.23 -5.55
N GLU A 88 -1.17 12.70 -6.76
CA GLU A 88 -1.54 14.06 -7.24
C GLU A 88 -3.05 14.31 -7.25
N HIS A 89 -3.86 13.25 -7.35
CA HIS A 89 -5.32 13.35 -7.43
C HIS A 89 -6.04 12.86 -6.17
N VAL A 90 -5.30 12.46 -5.12
CA VAL A 90 -5.87 12.06 -3.84
C VAL A 90 -5.74 13.22 -2.87
N ASP A 91 -6.87 13.64 -2.29
CA ASP A 91 -6.89 14.65 -1.23
C ASP A 91 -6.23 14.09 0.04
N GLU A 92 -5.42 14.90 0.71
CA GLU A 92 -4.78 14.52 1.98
C GLU A 92 -5.82 14.13 3.06
N ALA A 93 -7.02 14.71 3.01
CA ALA A 93 -8.13 14.36 3.89
C ALA A 93 -8.60 12.91 3.72
N ASP A 94 -8.35 12.30 2.56
CA ASP A 94 -8.69 10.91 2.28
C ASP A 94 -7.60 9.92 2.73
N TYR A 95 -6.40 10.39 3.08
CA TYR A 95 -5.28 9.53 3.46
C TYR A 95 -5.61 8.57 4.61
N PRO A 96 -6.28 8.96 5.71
CA PRO A 96 -6.65 8.02 6.77
C PRO A 96 -7.59 6.90 6.28
N ALA A 97 -8.52 7.22 5.37
CA ALA A 97 -9.42 6.21 4.80
C ALA A 97 -8.66 5.22 3.91
N LEU A 98 -7.74 5.72 3.09
CA LEU A 98 -6.90 4.88 2.22
C LEU A 98 -5.90 4.02 3.00
N ARG A 99 -5.26 4.56 4.04
CA ARG A 99 -4.38 3.79 4.92
C ARG A 99 -5.15 2.68 5.64
N ARG A 100 -6.39 2.96 6.06
CA ARG A 100 -7.26 1.95 6.66
C ARG A 100 -7.62 0.85 5.66
N ALA A 101 -7.92 1.21 4.42
CA ALA A 101 -8.15 0.25 3.35
C ALA A 101 -6.90 -0.60 3.06
N ALA A 102 -5.72 0.02 3.04
CA ALA A 102 -4.44 -0.67 2.87
C ALA A 102 -4.20 -1.70 3.98
N ALA A 103 -4.33 -1.30 5.25
CA ALA A 103 -4.14 -2.18 6.41
C ALA A 103 -5.11 -3.38 6.44
N LYS A 104 -6.30 -3.24 5.82
CA LYS A 104 -7.30 -4.30 5.71
C LYS A 104 -7.22 -5.11 4.41
N GLY A 105 -6.35 -4.74 3.48
CA GLY A 105 -6.29 -5.36 2.16
C GLY A 105 -7.54 -5.12 1.30
N GLU A 106 -8.23 -3.99 1.50
CA GLU A 106 -9.44 -3.61 0.77
C GLU A 106 -9.12 -3.05 -0.64
N TRP A 107 -8.52 -3.89 -1.50
CA TRP A 107 -8.05 -3.50 -2.84
C TRP A 107 -9.10 -2.86 -3.74
N HIS A 108 -10.38 -3.21 -3.55
CA HIS A 108 -11.49 -2.63 -4.29
C HIS A 108 -11.60 -1.11 -4.14
N VAL A 109 -11.17 -0.55 -2.99
CA VAL A 109 -11.13 0.91 -2.75
C VAL A 109 -10.15 1.58 -3.71
N PHE A 110 -8.95 1.02 -3.85
CA PHE A 110 -7.92 1.54 -4.75
C PHE A 110 -8.31 1.40 -6.22
N HIS A 111 -8.95 0.29 -6.60
CA HIS A 111 -9.52 0.15 -7.95
C HIS A 111 -10.56 1.22 -8.24
N GLY A 112 -11.47 1.49 -7.29
CA GLY A 112 -12.47 2.54 -7.42
C GLY A 112 -11.85 3.93 -7.60
N HIS A 113 -10.88 4.30 -6.76
CA HIS A 113 -10.14 5.57 -6.89
C HIS A 113 -9.42 5.68 -8.23
N ALA A 114 -8.67 4.65 -8.63
CA ALA A 114 -7.92 4.65 -9.87
C ALA A 114 -8.85 4.79 -11.09
N GLN A 115 -10.01 4.12 -11.08
CA GLN A 115 -11.02 4.27 -12.12
C GLN A 115 -11.62 5.69 -12.17
N ALA A 116 -11.95 6.27 -11.02
CA ALA A 116 -12.50 7.62 -10.93
C ALA A 116 -11.51 8.67 -11.44
N ILE A 117 -10.24 8.58 -11.03
CA ILE A 117 -9.15 9.44 -11.51
C ILE A 117 -8.99 9.31 -13.03
N ALA A 118 -8.96 8.08 -13.55
CA ALA A 118 -8.81 7.83 -14.98
C ALA A 118 -10.02 8.31 -15.81
N ALA A 119 -11.23 8.33 -15.23
CA ALA A 119 -12.41 8.91 -15.86
C ALA A 119 -12.31 10.44 -15.89
N ALA A 120 -11.99 11.08 -14.76
CA ALA A 120 -11.83 12.53 -14.68
C ALA A 120 -10.74 13.05 -15.64
N ARG A 121 -9.62 12.33 -15.78
CA ARG A 121 -8.56 12.66 -16.74
C ARG A 121 -9.01 12.55 -18.19
N ARG A 122 -9.90 11.59 -18.52
CA ARG A 122 -10.45 11.44 -19.88
C ARG A 122 -11.44 12.53 -20.24
N ASP A 123 -12.25 12.94 -19.27
CA ASP A 123 -13.30 13.94 -19.48
C ASP A 123 -12.76 15.39 -19.39
N GLY A 124 -11.47 15.57 -19.08
CA GLY A 124 -10.84 16.88 -18.87
C GLY A 124 -11.28 17.57 -17.58
N SER A 125 -11.95 16.84 -16.68
CA SER A 125 -12.45 17.31 -15.39
C SER A 125 -11.53 16.97 -14.22
N ALA A 126 -10.34 16.42 -14.51
CA ALA A 126 -9.28 16.25 -13.51
C ALA A 126 -9.03 17.62 -12.88
N TYR A 127 -9.53 17.76 -11.65
CA TYR A 127 -9.74 19.01 -10.93
C TYR A 127 -8.58 19.99 -11.13
N SER A 128 -8.86 21.07 -11.86
CA SER A 128 -7.99 22.24 -11.93
C SER A 128 -8.03 22.97 -10.59
N GLU A 129 -6.84 23.40 -10.15
CA GLU A 129 -6.48 24.12 -8.91
C GLU A 129 -7.57 25.03 -8.29
#